data_AF-A0A238ZFM1-F1
#
_entry.id   AF-A0A238ZFM1-F1
#
_cell.length_a   1.000
_cell.length_b   1.000
_cell.length_c   1.000
_cell.angle_alpha   90.00
_cell.angle_beta   90.00
_cell.angle_gamma   90.00
#
_symmetry.space_group_name_H-M   'P 1'
#
loop_
_entity.id
_entity.type
_entity.pdbx_description
1 polymer ?
#
loop_
_entity_poly.entity_id
_entity_poly.type
_entity_poly.pdbx_seq_one_letter_code
_entity_poly.pdbx_strand_id
1 'polypeptide(L)'
;MTELRAFGDPWTDAQQTLADALISVWVERDAWPTYRWVNHQLRRMGLDPLETLASFPTIGTRRHNTLSYADVAYEWWATPPSPESRVRLTVSGLARQHRLPRCNARVNLFLDLLRTAAEVERDTELHPLSSTPLTLISNTLAERIRTPLDEVNRLYEVVTDEPLQGVGSRGLDQGGNWRMELDPDIRIYAGIGSVDQYLATVRTYLTPALTALPPRVLSSPVSLATALGYLDVTWQLHTGKRLQREVSDLAGATSLAFEAGNEDEFRGRCSALMDLIKNWDVPGVPGAGGGHPLQRLGAYLAAHLDEDDAGDTSPALKVLEAVRRTRTGQQHAHQAHDAIAALNELGVAGPPCDWTAAWSVMRDRVTLAVLDLRAAVAHLPGPSART
;
A
#
# COMPACT_ATOMS: atom_id res chain seq x y z
N MET A 1 -4.98 -4.70 -26.48
CA MET A 1 -5.32 -5.25 -25.16
C MET A 1 -4.20 -6.19 -24.76
N THR A 2 -3.27 -5.72 -23.95
CA THR A 2 -2.14 -6.53 -23.48
C THR A 2 -2.66 -7.41 -22.34
N GLU A 3 -2.62 -8.74 -22.52
CA GLU A 3 -2.96 -9.68 -21.45
C GLU A 3 -2.11 -9.37 -20.22
N LEU A 4 -2.77 -9.14 -19.08
CA LEU A 4 -2.10 -8.95 -17.79
C LEU A 4 -1.48 -10.29 -17.39
N ARG A 5 -0.15 -10.41 -17.56
CA ARG A 5 0.62 -11.59 -17.16
C ARG A 5 0.79 -11.62 -15.64
N ALA A 6 0.57 -12.79 -15.05
CA ALA A 6 0.76 -13.02 -13.63
C ALA A 6 2.24 -13.16 -13.30
N PHE A 7 2.63 -12.78 -12.08
CA PHE A 7 3.98 -13.03 -11.62
C PHE A 7 4.29 -14.53 -11.59
N GLY A 8 5.38 -14.92 -12.26
CA GLY A 8 5.75 -16.32 -12.47
C GLY A 8 5.50 -16.82 -13.90
N ASP A 9 4.74 -16.08 -14.71
CA ASP A 9 4.53 -16.44 -16.11
C ASP A 9 5.85 -16.44 -16.90
N PRO A 10 5.99 -17.29 -17.94
CA PRO A 10 7.15 -17.28 -18.83
C PRO A 10 7.38 -15.91 -19.46
N TRP A 11 8.64 -15.57 -19.74
CA TRP A 11 8.97 -14.35 -20.46
C TRP A 11 8.53 -14.41 -21.92
N THR A 12 8.14 -13.27 -22.47
CA THR A 12 8.02 -13.10 -23.93
C THR A 12 9.40 -13.09 -24.57
N ASP A 13 9.46 -13.28 -25.89
CA ASP A 13 10.72 -13.16 -26.64
C ASP A 13 11.36 -11.77 -26.47
N ALA A 14 10.55 -10.71 -26.39
CA ALA A 14 11.02 -9.34 -26.14
C ALA A 14 11.64 -9.19 -24.73
N GLN A 15 11.01 -9.77 -23.70
CA GLN A 15 11.52 -9.77 -22.33
C GLN A 15 12.80 -10.59 -22.20
N GLN A 16 12.83 -11.77 -22.83
CA GLN A 16 14.02 -12.63 -22.86
C GLN A 16 15.18 -11.91 -23.56
N THR A 17 14.93 -11.29 -24.72
CA THR A 17 15.93 -10.53 -25.47
C THR A 17 16.51 -9.38 -24.64
N LEU A 18 15.66 -8.64 -23.92
CA LEU A 18 16.11 -7.60 -23.00
C LEU A 18 16.96 -8.19 -21.87
N ALA A 19 16.49 -9.24 -21.19
CA ALA A 19 17.20 -9.85 -20.08
C ALA A 19 18.58 -10.37 -20.50
N ASP A 20 18.69 -11.00 -21.67
CA ASP A 20 19.95 -11.48 -22.24
C ASP A 20 20.92 -10.33 -22.54
N ALA A 21 20.41 -9.21 -23.08
CA ALA A 21 21.21 -8.01 -23.31
C ALA A 21 21.72 -7.37 -22.01
N LEU A 22 20.88 -7.31 -20.97
CA LEU A 22 21.29 -6.82 -19.64
C LEU A 22 22.39 -7.70 -19.04
N ILE A 23 22.21 -9.02 -19.12
CA ILE A 23 23.16 -9.99 -18.57
C ILE A 23 24.48 -9.99 -19.32
N SER A 24 24.48 -9.93 -20.65
CA SER A 24 25.73 -9.87 -21.43
C SER A 24 26.59 -8.69 -20.98
N VAL A 25 26.01 -7.49 -20.85
CA VAL A 25 26.73 -6.31 -20.35
C VAL A 25 27.22 -6.52 -18.91
N TRP A 26 26.36 -7.02 -18.03
CA TRP A 26 26.72 -7.25 -16.63
C TRP A 26 27.85 -8.28 -16.47
N VAL A 27 27.83 -9.37 -17.23
CA VAL A 27 28.86 -10.40 -17.21
C VAL A 27 30.20 -9.88 -17.74
N GLU A 28 30.17 -9.13 -18.85
CA GLU A 28 31.38 -8.63 -19.52
C GLU A 28 32.02 -7.43 -18.82
N ARG A 29 31.20 -6.52 -18.28
CA ARG A 29 31.64 -5.22 -17.76
C ARG A 29 31.56 -5.12 -16.26
N ASP A 30 30.98 -6.12 -15.60
CA ASP A 30 30.71 -6.12 -14.15
C ASP A 30 29.89 -4.90 -13.68
N ALA A 31 29.04 -4.39 -14.57
CA ALA A 31 28.19 -3.24 -14.31
C ALA A 31 26.89 -3.35 -15.11
N TRP A 32 25.78 -2.95 -14.51
CA TRP A 32 24.50 -2.90 -15.20
C TRP A 32 24.47 -1.78 -16.26
N PRO A 33 23.81 -1.96 -17.41
CA PRO A 33 23.72 -0.92 -18.43
C PRO A 33 22.86 0.26 -17.98
N THR A 34 23.11 1.43 -18.57
CA THR A 34 22.25 2.60 -18.38
C THR A 34 20.98 2.49 -19.21
N TYR A 35 19.92 3.16 -18.79
CA TYR A 35 18.66 3.22 -19.52
C TYR A 35 18.84 3.79 -20.93
N ARG A 36 19.74 4.77 -21.12
CA ARG A 36 20.09 5.28 -22.45
C ARG A 36 20.57 4.18 -23.39
N TRP A 37 21.44 3.29 -22.91
CA TRP A 37 21.94 2.17 -23.69
C TRP A 37 20.82 1.17 -23.98
N VAL A 38 20.02 0.80 -22.98
CA VAL A 38 18.90 -0.13 -23.12
C VAL A 38 17.88 0.39 -24.13
N ASN A 39 17.48 1.66 -24.01
CA ASN A 39 16.58 2.34 -24.93
C ASN A 39 17.12 2.28 -26.37
N HIS A 40 18.41 2.56 -26.57
CA HIS A 40 19.03 2.47 -27.89
C HIS A 40 18.99 1.04 -28.48
N GLN A 41 19.29 0.02 -27.67
CA GLN A 41 19.27 -1.38 -28.14
C GLN A 41 17.85 -1.84 -28.49
N LEU A 42 16.86 -1.59 -27.63
CA LEU A 42 15.48 -2.01 -27.88
C LEU A 42 14.89 -1.31 -29.12
N ARG A 43 15.16 -0.02 -29.29
CA ARG A 43 14.74 0.71 -30.50
C ARG A 43 15.36 0.16 -31.78
N ARG A 44 16.63 -0.27 -31.74
CA ARG A 44 17.28 -0.92 -32.90
C ARG A 44 16.62 -2.26 -33.28
N MET A 45 15.99 -2.92 -32.31
CA MET A 45 15.24 -4.16 -32.50
C MET A 45 13.77 -3.91 -32.86
N GLY A 46 13.35 -2.65 -32.98
CA GLY A 46 11.95 -2.29 -33.26
C GLY A 46 11.01 -2.42 -32.07
N LEU A 47 11.54 -2.51 -30.85
CA LEU A 47 10.77 -2.64 -29.61
C LEU A 47 10.62 -1.28 -28.91
N ASP A 48 9.46 -1.02 -28.31
CA ASP A 48 9.29 0.12 -27.40
C ASP A 48 9.96 -0.20 -26.04
N PRO A 49 10.95 0.58 -25.59
CA PRO A 49 11.66 0.30 -24.35
C PRO A 49 10.81 0.33 -23.10
N LEU A 50 9.91 1.32 -23.00
CA LEU A 50 9.07 1.49 -21.82
C LEU A 50 7.99 0.43 -21.79
N GLU A 51 7.39 0.12 -22.93
CA GLU A 51 6.42 -0.98 -23.03
C GLU A 51 7.07 -2.32 -22.68
N THR A 52 8.29 -2.58 -23.19
CA THR A 52 9.02 -3.83 -22.91
C THR A 52 9.35 -3.94 -21.43
N LEU A 53 9.92 -2.91 -20.82
CA LEU A 53 10.21 -2.88 -19.38
C LEU A 53 8.93 -2.99 -18.54
N ALA A 54 7.84 -2.33 -18.97
CA ALA A 54 6.54 -2.40 -18.32
C ALA A 54 5.82 -3.74 -18.55
N SER A 55 6.25 -4.56 -19.50
CA SER A 55 5.60 -5.84 -19.77
C SER A 55 6.00 -6.97 -18.80
N PHE A 56 7.12 -6.82 -18.08
CA PHE A 56 7.63 -7.88 -17.20
C PHE A 56 6.61 -8.26 -16.12
N PRO A 57 6.50 -9.57 -15.79
CA PRO A 57 5.63 -10.04 -14.70
C PRO A 57 5.89 -9.28 -13.40
N THR A 58 4.81 -8.92 -12.69
CA THR A 58 4.89 -8.06 -11.49
C THR A 58 4.07 -8.60 -10.33
N ILE A 59 4.59 -8.49 -9.10
CA ILE A 59 3.86 -8.60 -7.83
C ILE A 59 3.54 -7.19 -7.34
N GLY A 60 2.35 -7.00 -6.77
CA GLY A 60 1.88 -5.70 -6.29
C GLY A 60 1.44 -4.79 -7.43
N THR A 61 1.11 -3.54 -7.12
CA THR A 61 0.65 -2.56 -8.10
C THR A 61 1.77 -1.63 -8.54
N ARG A 62 1.97 -1.45 -9.85
CA ARG A 62 2.85 -0.38 -10.39
C ARG A 62 2.14 0.97 -10.38
N ARG A 63 1.85 1.48 -9.19
CA ARG A 63 1.27 2.82 -8.97
C ARG A 63 2.13 3.60 -7.97
N HIS A 64 1.95 4.92 -7.93
CA HIS A 64 2.71 5.78 -7.02
C HIS A 64 2.62 5.30 -5.57
N ASN A 65 3.78 5.12 -4.94
CA ASN A 65 3.94 4.73 -3.53
C ASN A 65 3.40 3.35 -3.14
N THR A 66 3.16 2.47 -4.11
CA THR A 66 3.00 1.04 -3.82
C THR A 66 4.27 0.28 -4.12
N LEU A 67 4.66 -0.57 -3.19
CA LEU A 67 5.75 -1.51 -3.40
C LEU A 67 5.31 -2.50 -4.49
N SER A 68 5.92 -2.38 -5.66
CA SER A 68 5.81 -3.37 -6.73
C SER A 68 7.14 -4.06 -6.93
N TYR A 69 7.09 -5.34 -7.23
CA TYR A 69 8.28 -6.13 -7.50
C TYR A 69 8.17 -6.83 -8.84
N ALA A 70 9.19 -6.69 -9.67
CA ALA A 70 9.24 -7.29 -11.01
C ALA A 70 10.54 -8.06 -11.18
N ASP A 71 10.64 -8.83 -12.26
CA ASP A 71 11.91 -9.48 -12.64
C ASP A 71 13.00 -8.46 -13.07
N VAL A 72 12.60 -7.24 -13.41
CA VAL A 72 13.49 -6.14 -13.84
C VAL A 72 13.29 -4.92 -12.94
N ALA A 73 14.41 -4.33 -12.49
CA ALA A 73 14.45 -3.12 -11.71
C ALA A 73 15.02 -1.96 -12.52
N TYR A 74 14.37 -0.81 -12.43
CA TYR A 74 14.78 0.43 -13.08
C TYR A 74 14.06 1.61 -12.42
N GLU A 75 14.54 2.82 -12.64
CA GLU A 75 13.92 4.04 -12.11
C GLU A 75 12.52 4.21 -12.74
N TRP A 76 11.47 3.91 -11.97
CA TRP A 76 10.08 4.05 -12.40
C TRP A 76 9.38 5.11 -11.55
N TRP A 77 9.22 6.29 -12.13
CA TRP A 77 8.42 7.39 -11.61
C TRP A 77 7.40 7.76 -12.70
N ALA A 78 6.47 8.70 -12.49
CA ALA A 78 5.52 9.11 -13.54
C ALA A 78 6.20 9.77 -14.76
N THR A 79 7.53 9.85 -14.74
CA THR A 79 8.40 10.28 -15.81
C THR A 79 9.22 9.10 -16.34
N PRO A 80 9.61 9.13 -17.63
CA PRO A 80 10.59 8.19 -18.16
C PRO A 80 11.85 8.10 -17.28
N PRO A 81 12.50 6.94 -17.18
CA PRO A 81 13.72 6.76 -16.41
C PRO A 81 14.79 7.75 -16.87
N SER A 82 15.61 8.26 -15.94
CA SER A 82 16.75 9.10 -16.32
C SER A 82 17.66 8.34 -17.28
N PRO A 83 18.22 8.97 -18.32
CA PRO A 83 19.12 8.31 -19.26
C PRO A 83 20.31 7.60 -18.58
N GLU A 84 20.78 8.14 -17.45
CA GLU A 84 21.91 7.61 -16.68
C GLU A 84 21.50 6.59 -15.62
N SER A 85 20.19 6.41 -15.38
CA SER A 85 19.68 5.39 -14.46
C SER A 85 20.08 3.99 -14.92
N ARG A 86 20.30 3.08 -13.99
CA ARG A 86 20.68 1.69 -14.28
C ARG A 86 19.44 0.83 -14.44
N VAL A 87 19.46 -0.06 -15.42
CA VAL A 87 18.44 -1.10 -15.62
C VAL A 87 19.05 -2.44 -15.26
N ARG A 88 18.41 -3.18 -14.35
CA ARG A 88 18.99 -4.35 -13.68
C ARG A 88 17.97 -5.47 -13.59
N LEU A 89 18.44 -6.70 -13.39
CA LEU A 89 17.56 -7.80 -13.01
C LEU A 89 17.52 -7.92 -11.48
N THR A 90 16.31 -8.14 -10.94
CA THR A 90 16.12 -8.49 -9.54
C THR A 90 16.56 -9.93 -9.27
N VAL A 91 16.51 -10.38 -8.02
CA VAL A 91 16.74 -11.79 -7.65
C VAL A 91 15.81 -12.71 -8.44
N SER A 92 14.55 -12.32 -8.66
CA SER A 92 13.63 -13.11 -9.49
C SER A 92 14.09 -13.19 -10.95
N GLY A 93 14.50 -12.07 -11.54
CA GLY A 93 15.01 -12.04 -12.91
C GLY A 93 16.31 -12.83 -13.09
N LEU A 94 17.22 -12.75 -12.12
CA LEU A 94 18.46 -13.53 -12.11
C LEU A 94 18.19 -15.03 -11.98
N ALA A 95 17.22 -15.43 -11.14
CA ALA A 95 16.86 -16.83 -10.95
C ALA A 95 16.25 -17.46 -12.20
N ARG A 96 15.54 -16.68 -13.03
CA ARG A 96 15.06 -17.17 -14.34
C ARG A 96 16.19 -17.52 -15.29
N GLN A 97 17.36 -16.93 -15.09
CA GLN A 97 18.57 -17.12 -15.89
C GLN A 97 19.53 -18.16 -15.26
N HIS A 98 18.96 -19.13 -14.56
CA HIS A 98 19.66 -20.20 -13.83
C HIS A 98 20.65 -21.05 -14.65
N ARG A 99 20.60 -20.98 -15.98
CA ARG A 99 21.58 -21.66 -16.83
C ARG A 99 22.97 -21.03 -16.76
N LEU A 100 23.06 -19.78 -16.31
CA LEU A 100 24.31 -19.04 -16.17
C LEU A 100 24.85 -19.18 -14.74
N PRO A 101 26.05 -19.77 -14.54
CA PRO A 101 26.60 -20.00 -13.20
C PRO A 101 26.73 -18.73 -12.36
N ARG A 102 27.05 -17.59 -12.98
CA ARG A 102 27.19 -16.30 -12.28
C ARG A 102 25.86 -15.77 -11.73
N CYS A 103 24.74 -16.03 -12.41
CA CYS A 103 23.41 -15.68 -11.92
C CYS A 103 23.06 -16.54 -10.69
N ASN A 104 23.29 -17.85 -10.74
CA ASN A 104 23.06 -18.74 -9.59
C ASN A 104 23.93 -18.37 -8.39
N ALA A 105 25.22 -18.10 -8.61
CA ALA A 105 26.13 -17.68 -7.55
C ALA A 105 25.63 -16.40 -6.86
N ARG A 106 25.19 -15.41 -7.65
CA ARG A 106 24.64 -14.15 -7.13
C ARG A 106 23.37 -14.34 -6.31
N VAL A 107 22.47 -15.19 -6.80
CA VAL A 107 21.22 -15.53 -6.13
C VAL A 107 21.47 -16.28 -4.82
N ASN A 108 22.37 -17.26 -4.81
CA ASN A 108 22.73 -18.00 -3.61
C ASN A 108 23.38 -17.08 -2.56
N LEU A 109 24.28 -16.19 -3.00
CA LEU A 109 24.91 -15.20 -2.14
C LEU A 109 23.87 -14.25 -1.51
N PHE A 110 22.83 -13.88 -2.25
CA PHE A 110 21.71 -13.11 -1.71
C PHE A 110 20.92 -13.90 -0.63
N LEU A 111 20.63 -15.18 -0.87
CA LEU A 111 19.96 -16.03 0.12
C LEU A 111 20.81 -16.22 1.38
N ASP A 112 22.13 -16.36 1.23
CA ASP A 112 23.09 -16.42 2.34
C ASP A 112 23.11 -15.13 3.16
N LEU A 113 23.01 -13.96 2.50
CA LEU A 113 22.85 -12.67 3.17
C LEU A 113 21.58 -12.66 4.03
N LEU A 114 20.44 -13.10 3.50
CA LEU A 114 19.17 -13.07 4.22
C LEU A 114 19.19 -13.97 5.46
N ARG A 115 19.72 -15.20 5.33
CA ARG A 115 19.89 -16.11 6.45
C ARG A 115 20.84 -15.55 7.50
N THR A 116 21.98 -15.03 7.06
CA THR A 116 22.97 -14.43 7.95
C THR A 116 22.41 -13.23 8.70
N ALA A 117 21.62 -12.38 8.04
CA ALA A 117 20.96 -11.25 8.66
C ALA A 117 19.97 -11.70 9.75
N ALA A 118 19.17 -12.72 9.46
CA ALA A 118 18.25 -13.31 10.44
C ALA A 118 18.98 -13.95 11.64
N GLU A 119 20.12 -14.60 11.41
CA GLU A 119 20.96 -15.16 12.47
C GLU A 119 21.61 -14.08 13.33
N VAL A 120 22.16 -13.02 12.71
CA VAL A 120 22.75 -11.89 13.42
C VAL A 120 21.72 -11.21 14.32
N GLU A 121 20.49 -11.03 13.84
CA GLU A 121 19.43 -10.44 14.65
C GLU A 121 18.99 -11.35 15.80
N ARG A 122 18.86 -12.66 15.57
CA ARG A 122 18.49 -13.61 16.62
C ARG A 122 19.56 -13.72 17.71
N ASP A 123 20.82 -13.75 17.32
CA ASP A 123 21.94 -14.09 18.21
C ASP A 123 22.53 -12.86 18.93
N THR A 124 22.16 -11.64 18.53
CA THR A 124 22.66 -10.43 19.16
C THR A 124 21.88 -10.11 20.43
N GLU A 125 22.56 -10.14 21.58
CA GLU A 125 21.99 -9.69 22.85
C GLU A 125 21.87 -8.16 22.86
N LEU A 126 20.64 -7.66 22.92
CA LEU A 126 20.35 -6.24 23.04
C LEU A 126 20.44 -5.80 24.50
N HIS A 127 21.16 -4.71 24.74
CA HIS A 127 21.23 -4.12 26.08
C HIS A 127 19.91 -3.41 26.41
N PRO A 128 19.25 -3.69 27.55
CA PRO A 128 17.89 -3.20 27.86
C PRO A 128 17.77 -1.68 27.98
N LEU A 129 18.90 -0.98 28.12
CA LEU A 129 18.98 0.49 28.24
C LEU A 129 19.65 1.17 27.04
N SER A 130 19.99 0.44 25.97
CA SER A 130 20.61 1.02 24.78
C SER A 130 19.68 0.87 23.58
N SER A 131 19.51 1.96 22.82
CA SER A 131 18.78 1.97 21.55
C SER A 131 19.72 1.88 20.34
N THR A 132 20.87 1.23 20.49
CA THR A 132 21.82 1.09 19.37
C THR A 132 21.19 0.23 18.27
N PRO A 133 21.04 0.74 17.03
CA PRO A 133 20.45 -0.03 15.96
C PRO A 133 21.34 -1.22 15.63
N LEU A 134 20.72 -2.40 15.55
CA LEU A 134 21.44 -3.60 15.15
C LEU A 134 21.83 -3.46 13.67
N THR A 135 23.12 -3.57 13.38
CA THR A 135 23.64 -3.33 12.03
C THR A 135 24.44 -4.53 11.54
N LEU A 136 24.09 -5.05 10.37
CA LEU A 136 24.94 -5.95 9.59
C LEU A 136 25.81 -5.13 8.64
N ILE A 137 27.12 -5.36 8.68
CA ILE A 137 28.09 -4.74 7.78
C ILE A 137 28.68 -5.79 6.82
N SER A 138 29.10 -5.35 5.63
CA SER A 138 29.60 -6.24 4.58
C SER A 138 30.80 -7.09 4.99
N ASN A 139 31.71 -6.57 5.82
CA ASN A 139 32.84 -7.34 6.37
C ASN A 139 32.38 -8.53 7.22
N THR A 140 31.46 -8.30 8.14
CA THR A 140 30.91 -9.35 9.00
C THR A 140 30.19 -10.41 8.19
N LEU A 141 29.46 -10.00 7.15
CA LEU A 141 28.84 -10.95 6.24
C LEU A 141 29.91 -11.78 5.52
N ALA A 142 30.89 -11.14 4.87
CA ALA A 142 31.98 -11.77 4.13
C ALA A 142 32.73 -12.83 4.96
N GLU A 143 33.04 -12.51 6.22
CA GLU A 143 33.65 -13.45 7.16
C GLU A 143 32.74 -14.65 7.48
N ARG A 144 31.45 -14.40 7.77
CA ARG A 144 30.49 -15.46 8.13
C ARG A 144 30.24 -16.44 6.99
N ILE A 145 30.04 -15.94 5.78
CA ILE A 145 29.73 -16.75 4.60
C ILE A 145 30.99 -17.15 3.81
N ARG A 146 32.18 -16.80 4.31
CA ARG A 146 33.50 -17.11 3.71
C ARG A 146 33.61 -16.72 2.23
N THR A 147 33.10 -15.54 1.90
CA THR A 147 33.10 -14.99 0.53
C THR A 147 34.00 -13.75 0.48
N PRO A 148 34.76 -13.52 -0.60
CA PRO A 148 35.56 -12.31 -0.76
C PRO A 148 34.73 -11.03 -0.56
N LEU A 149 35.29 -10.06 0.16
CA LEU A 149 34.60 -8.80 0.49
C LEU A 149 34.15 -8.03 -0.75
N ASP A 150 34.93 -8.06 -1.83
CA ASP A 150 34.57 -7.38 -3.08
C ASP A 150 33.33 -8.00 -3.74
N GLU A 151 33.16 -9.32 -3.64
CA GLU A 151 31.97 -10.02 -4.13
C GLU A 151 30.74 -9.69 -3.27
N VAL A 152 30.91 -9.61 -1.95
CA VAL A 152 29.86 -9.17 -1.01
C VAL A 152 29.48 -7.70 -1.22
N ASN A 153 30.45 -6.81 -1.46
CA ASN A 153 30.16 -5.40 -1.71
C ASN A 153 29.36 -5.20 -3.00
N ARG A 154 29.62 -6.01 -4.04
CA ARG A 154 28.80 -6.00 -5.27
C ARG A 154 27.37 -6.48 -5.05
N LEU A 155 27.05 -7.14 -3.94
CA LEU A 155 25.69 -7.58 -3.63
C LEU A 155 24.75 -6.40 -3.30
N TYR A 156 25.32 -5.26 -2.86
CA TYR A 156 24.54 -4.09 -2.47
C TYR A 156 23.59 -3.60 -3.55
N GLU A 157 24.01 -3.63 -4.81
CA GLU A 157 23.18 -3.21 -5.94
C GLU A 157 21.93 -4.09 -6.08
N VAL A 158 22.04 -5.39 -5.82
CA VAL A 158 20.91 -6.32 -5.82
C VAL A 158 20.00 -6.00 -4.64
N VAL A 159 20.56 -5.95 -3.42
CA VAL A 159 19.81 -5.68 -2.19
C VAL A 159 19.01 -4.38 -2.26
N THR A 160 19.52 -3.35 -2.94
CA THR A 160 18.87 -2.05 -3.06
C THR A 160 17.52 -2.13 -3.78
N ASP A 161 17.37 -3.04 -4.73
CA ASP A 161 16.16 -3.17 -5.55
C ASP A 161 15.19 -4.25 -4.99
N GLU A 162 15.56 -4.94 -3.91
CA GLU A 162 14.74 -5.99 -3.30
C GLU A 162 13.83 -5.45 -2.17
N PRO A 163 12.55 -5.87 -2.13
CA PRO A 163 11.57 -5.46 -1.13
C PRO A 163 11.74 -6.24 0.19
N LEU A 164 12.84 -5.99 0.90
CA LEU A 164 13.17 -6.70 2.15
C LEU A 164 12.38 -6.14 3.34
N GLN A 165 11.53 -6.97 3.94
CA GLN A 165 11.04 -6.79 5.31
C GLN A 165 12.17 -6.80 6.35
N GLY A 166 11.97 -6.11 7.47
CA GLY A 166 12.90 -6.15 8.60
C GLY A 166 14.24 -5.47 8.35
N VAL A 167 14.28 -4.57 7.36
CA VAL A 167 15.46 -3.75 7.05
C VAL A 167 15.06 -2.29 7.16
N GLY A 168 15.67 -1.59 8.12
CA GLY A 168 15.47 -0.16 8.35
C GLY A 168 16.25 0.67 7.33
N SER A 169 17.38 1.26 7.76
CA SER A 169 18.24 2.01 6.84
C SER A 169 19.33 1.14 6.19
N ARG A 170 19.72 1.55 4.98
CA ARG A 170 20.83 0.98 4.21
C ARG A 170 21.75 2.10 3.78
N GLY A 171 23.05 1.83 3.70
CA GLY A 171 23.98 2.84 3.19
C GLY A 171 25.33 2.28 2.81
N LEU A 172 26.00 2.98 1.91
CA LEU A 172 27.41 2.78 1.57
C LEU A 172 28.27 3.74 2.38
N ASP A 173 29.42 3.26 2.85
CA ASP A 173 30.49 4.10 3.34
C ASP A 173 31.36 4.63 2.18
N GLN A 174 32.32 5.51 2.51
CA GLN A 174 33.25 6.07 1.52
C GLN A 174 34.20 5.02 0.92
N GLY A 175 34.34 3.85 1.54
CA GLY A 175 35.16 2.74 1.08
C GLY A 175 34.41 1.73 0.21
N GLY A 176 33.11 1.95 -0.04
CA GLY A 176 32.27 1.03 -0.80
C GLY A 176 31.77 -0.17 0.00
N ASN A 177 31.97 -0.20 1.32
CA ASN A 177 31.33 -1.17 2.19
C ASN A 177 29.92 -0.71 2.50
N TRP A 178 29.01 -1.66 2.58
CA TRP A 178 27.62 -1.35 2.93
C TRP A 178 27.30 -1.79 4.35
N ARG A 179 26.30 -1.10 4.91
CA ARG A 179 25.67 -1.42 6.18
C ARG A 179 24.16 -1.51 6.00
N MET A 180 23.55 -2.40 6.77
CA MET A 180 22.12 -2.66 6.78
C MET A 180 21.63 -2.74 8.23
N GLU A 181 20.72 -1.85 8.61
CA GLU A 181 20.06 -1.91 9.91
C GLU A 181 18.98 -2.99 9.89
N LEU A 182 18.97 -3.82 10.94
CA LEU A 182 18.12 -4.99 11.06
C LEU A 182 17.05 -4.77 12.12
N ASP A 183 15.80 -5.07 11.74
CA ASP A 183 14.66 -5.13 12.64
C ASP A 183 14.23 -6.59 12.84
N PRO A 184 13.49 -6.92 13.93
CA PRO A 184 13.07 -8.29 14.24
C PRO A 184 12.32 -9.02 13.12
N ASP A 185 11.65 -8.30 12.23
CA ASP A 185 10.92 -8.87 11.10
C ASP A 185 11.83 -9.59 10.09
N ILE A 186 13.15 -9.33 10.11
CA ILE A 186 14.12 -10.03 9.24
C ILE A 186 14.15 -11.55 9.51
N ARG A 187 13.68 -11.98 10.69
CA ARG A 187 13.55 -13.40 11.07
C ARG A 187 12.67 -14.20 10.13
N ILE A 188 11.77 -13.56 9.39
CA ILE A 188 10.94 -14.23 8.36
C ILE A 188 11.80 -14.94 7.31
N TYR A 189 13.05 -14.51 7.11
CA TYR A 189 13.97 -15.11 6.15
C TYR A 189 14.85 -16.23 6.71
N ALA A 190 14.81 -16.52 8.03
CA ALA A 190 15.71 -17.50 8.67
C ALA A 190 15.62 -18.90 8.05
N GLY A 191 14.43 -19.31 7.59
CA GLY A 191 14.18 -20.63 7.00
C GLY A 191 14.29 -20.69 5.48
N ILE A 192 14.69 -19.61 4.81
CA ILE A 192 14.68 -19.55 3.35
C ILE A 192 15.90 -20.26 2.77
N GLY A 193 15.64 -21.39 2.13
CA GLY A 193 16.61 -22.25 1.46
C GLY A 193 16.68 -22.04 -0.06
N SER A 194 15.67 -21.40 -0.65
CA SER A 194 15.50 -21.33 -2.11
C SER A 194 14.88 -20.00 -2.55
N VAL A 195 15.04 -19.69 -3.83
CA VAL A 195 14.43 -18.51 -4.46
C VAL A 195 12.90 -18.59 -4.40
N ASP A 196 12.32 -19.75 -4.64
CA ASP A 196 10.86 -19.91 -4.63
C ASP A 196 10.27 -19.57 -3.26
N GLN A 197 10.95 -19.99 -2.19
CA GLN A 197 10.57 -19.62 -0.82
C GLN A 197 10.72 -18.11 -0.58
N TYR A 198 11.81 -17.51 -1.04
CA TYR A 198 12.00 -16.05 -0.99
C TYR A 198 10.86 -15.31 -1.70
N LEU A 199 10.53 -15.70 -2.93
CA LEU A 199 9.48 -15.07 -3.73
C LEU A 199 8.09 -15.31 -3.15
N ALA A 200 7.83 -16.44 -2.50
CA ALA A 200 6.60 -16.68 -1.76
C ALA A 200 6.45 -15.73 -0.56
N THR A 201 7.53 -15.47 0.18
CA THR A 201 7.56 -14.48 1.27
C THR A 201 7.32 -13.06 0.73
N VAL A 202 8.00 -12.68 -0.35
CA VAL A 202 7.79 -11.38 -1.02
C VAL A 202 6.35 -11.22 -1.49
N ARG A 203 5.75 -12.27 -2.08
CA ARG A 203 4.35 -12.24 -2.51
C ARG A 203 3.40 -12.00 -1.34
N THR A 204 3.62 -12.69 -0.22
CA THR A 204 2.80 -12.55 0.99
C THR A 204 2.90 -11.13 1.55
N TYR A 205 4.11 -10.56 1.56
CA TYR A 205 4.33 -9.18 2.01
C TYR A 205 3.64 -8.15 1.12
N LEU A 206 3.81 -8.26 -0.20
CA LEU A 206 3.34 -7.28 -1.17
C LEU A 206 1.86 -7.47 -1.54
N THR A 207 1.28 -8.60 -1.15
CA THR A 207 -0.14 -8.92 -1.33
C THR A 207 -0.72 -9.32 0.02
N PRO A 208 -0.79 -8.41 1.01
CA PRO A 208 -1.39 -8.74 2.29
C PRO A 208 -2.81 -9.24 2.06
N ALA A 209 -3.17 -10.35 2.71
CA ALA A 209 -4.53 -10.87 2.67
C ALA A 209 -5.49 -9.73 3.07
N LEU A 210 -6.54 -9.53 2.27
CA LEU A 210 -7.65 -8.68 2.69
C LEU A 210 -8.07 -9.17 4.07
N THR A 211 -7.92 -8.31 5.09
CA THR A 211 -8.45 -8.62 6.42
C THR A 211 -9.95 -8.70 6.28
N ALA A 212 -10.46 -9.90 6.01
CA ALA A 212 -11.88 -10.18 6.00
C ALA A 212 -12.38 -9.88 7.41
N LEU A 213 -13.15 -8.80 7.55
CA LEU A 213 -13.92 -8.57 8.75
C LEU A 213 -14.76 -9.83 9.04
N PRO A 214 -15.05 -10.16 10.32
CA PRO A 214 -16.08 -11.13 10.61
C PRO A 214 -17.36 -10.70 9.89
N PRO A 215 -18.01 -11.60 9.13
CA PRO A 215 -19.14 -11.23 8.29
C PRO A 215 -20.32 -10.81 9.16
N ARG A 216 -20.48 -9.51 9.38
CA ARG A 216 -21.83 -8.94 9.51
C ARG A 216 -22.31 -8.77 8.09
N VAL A 217 -23.00 -9.80 7.58
CA VAL A 217 -23.51 -9.82 6.21
C VAL A 217 -24.51 -8.69 6.05
N LEU A 218 -24.07 -7.57 5.49
CA LEU A 218 -24.96 -6.53 4.96
C LEU A 218 -25.27 -6.94 3.52
N SER A 219 -26.16 -7.92 3.34
CA SER A 219 -26.40 -8.56 2.03
C SER A 219 -27.07 -7.65 0.98
N SER A 220 -27.39 -6.41 1.33
CA SER A 220 -28.23 -5.55 0.48
C SER A 220 -27.48 -4.33 -0.03
N PRO A 221 -27.52 -4.04 -1.34
CA PRO A 221 -26.92 -2.83 -1.93
C PRO A 221 -27.53 -1.53 -1.37
N VAL A 222 -28.73 -1.57 -0.79
CA VAL A 222 -29.38 -0.40 -0.20
C VAL A 222 -29.10 -0.21 1.29
N SER A 223 -28.30 -1.09 1.92
CA SER A 223 -28.02 -1.03 3.37
C SER A 223 -27.48 0.31 3.84
N LEU A 224 -26.58 0.93 3.05
CA LEU A 224 -26.02 2.24 3.36
C LEU A 224 -27.10 3.34 3.36
N ALA A 225 -27.95 3.36 2.33
CA ALA A 225 -29.04 4.33 2.23
C ALA A 225 -30.02 4.17 3.39
N THR A 226 -30.36 2.93 3.75
CA THR A 226 -31.20 2.62 4.91
C THR A 226 -30.56 3.08 6.22
N ALA A 227 -29.26 2.83 6.43
CA ALA A 227 -28.55 3.26 7.63
C ALA A 227 -28.52 4.79 7.77
N LEU A 228 -28.23 5.51 6.68
CA LEU A 228 -28.25 6.98 6.66
C LEU A 228 -29.65 7.54 6.96
N GLY A 229 -30.69 6.95 6.37
CA GLY A 229 -32.07 7.33 6.65
C GLY A 229 -32.47 7.10 8.11
N TYR A 230 -32.06 5.99 8.71
CA TYR A 230 -32.31 5.73 10.13
C TYR A 230 -31.55 6.69 11.05
N LEU A 231 -30.28 6.98 10.75
CA LEU A 231 -29.51 7.97 11.50
C LEU A 231 -30.22 9.34 11.47
N ASP A 232 -30.67 9.80 10.30
CA ASP A 232 -31.40 11.07 10.16
C ASP A 232 -32.69 11.12 10.97
N VAL A 233 -33.49 10.04 10.93
CA VAL A 233 -34.74 9.95 11.72
C VAL A 233 -34.45 9.93 13.21
N THR A 234 -33.48 9.12 13.67
CA THR A 234 -33.10 9.08 15.09
C THR A 234 -32.62 10.45 15.54
N TRP A 235 -31.75 11.11 14.76
CA TRP A 235 -31.33 12.47 15.04
C TRP A 235 -32.49 13.47 15.13
N GLN A 236 -33.47 13.39 14.23
CA GLN A 236 -34.65 14.25 14.25
C GLN A 236 -35.50 14.05 15.51
N LEU A 237 -35.63 12.82 15.99
CA LEU A 237 -36.37 12.53 17.22
C LEU A 237 -35.73 13.19 18.44
N HIS A 238 -34.40 13.27 18.50
CA HIS A 238 -33.67 13.85 19.64
C HIS A 238 -33.50 15.37 19.54
N THR A 239 -33.24 15.90 18.34
CA THR A 239 -32.91 17.32 18.15
C THR A 239 -34.07 18.17 17.63
N GLY A 240 -35.16 17.54 17.19
CA GLY A 240 -36.30 18.19 16.55
C GLY A 240 -36.03 18.67 15.11
N LYS A 241 -34.82 18.45 14.57
CA LYS A 241 -34.42 18.86 13.21
C LYS A 241 -33.83 17.69 12.45
N ARG A 242 -34.00 17.67 11.13
CA ARG A 242 -33.32 16.68 10.27
C ARG A 242 -31.81 16.85 10.37
N LEU A 243 -31.08 15.74 10.38
CA LEU A 243 -29.63 15.76 10.20
C LEU A 243 -29.31 16.13 8.76
N GLN A 244 -29.99 15.51 7.80
CA GLN A 244 -29.81 15.83 6.38
C GLN A 244 -30.68 17.04 6.01
N ARG A 245 -30.06 18.17 5.63
CA ARG A 245 -30.83 19.35 5.18
C ARG A 245 -31.57 19.07 3.87
N GLU A 246 -30.79 18.80 2.83
CA GLU A 246 -31.27 18.57 1.47
C GLU A 246 -30.37 17.54 0.77
N VAL A 247 -30.97 16.77 -0.12
CA VAL A 247 -30.26 15.89 -1.04
C VAL A 247 -30.29 16.55 -2.42
N SER A 248 -29.25 17.33 -2.71
CA SER A 248 -29.14 18.11 -3.96
C SER A 248 -28.86 17.25 -5.18
N ASP A 249 -28.21 16.10 -5.00
CA ASP A 249 -27.89 15.14 -6.05
C ASP A 249 -28.49 13.76 -5.77
N LEU A 250 -29.74 13.57 -6.18
CA LEU A 250 -30.45 12.28 -6.07
C LEU A 250 -29.79 11.19 -6.91
N ALA A 251 -29.20 11.54 -8.07
CA ALA A 251 -28.53 10.58 -8.92
C ALA A 251 -27.28 10.05 -8.20
N GLY A 252 -26.45 10.93 -7.64
CA GLY A 252 -25.29 10.61 -6.81
C GLY A 252 -25.65 9.81 -5.56
N ALA A 253 -26.73 10.14 -4.87
CA ALA A 253 -27.19 9.38 -3.70
C ALA A 253 -27.64 7.95 -4.08
N THR A 254 -28.43 7.82 -5.14
CA THR A 254 -28.90 6.52 -5.67
C THR A 254 -27.74 5.66 -6.14
N SER A 255 -26.74 6.33 -6.71
CA SER A 255 -25.46 5.79 -7.15
C SER A 255 -24.76 4.93 -6.07
N LEU A 256 -24.88 5.28 -4.79
CA LEU A 256 -24.20 4.58 -3.69
C LEU A 256 -24.63 3.11 -3.55
N ALA A 257 -25.81 2.74 -4.05
CA ALA A 257 -26.29 1.37 -4.02
C ALA A 257 -25.62 0.46 -5.06
N PHE A 258 -25.03 1.02 -6.10
CA PHE A 258 -24.43 0.25 -7.20
C PHE A 258 -22.94 0.02 -6.99
N GLU A 259 -22.42 -1.01 -7.66
CA GLU A 259 -20.99 -1.29 -7.75
C GLU A 259 -20.24 -0.16 -8.48
N ALA A 260 -18.91 -0.19 -8.35
CA ALA A 260 -17.99 0.66 -9.11
C ALA A 260 -17.10 -0.25 -9.95
N GLY A 261 -17.29 -0.25 -11.27
CA GLY A 261 -16.51 -1.09 -12.19
C GLY A 261 -15.13 -0.51 -12.52
N ASN A 262 -14.92 0.78 -12.26
CA ASN A 262 -13.69 1.49 -12.58
C ASN A 262 -13.38 2.60 -11.56
N GLU A 263 -12.22 3.23 -11.74
CA GLU A 263 -11.71 4.30 -10.87
C GLU A 263 -12.63 5.52 -10.82
N ASP A 264 -13.14 5.97 -11.98
CA ASP A 264 -13.96 7.16 -12.07
C ASP A 264 -15.31 6.97 -11.37
N GLU A 265 -15.91 5.79 -11.53
CA GLU A 265 -17.11 5.41 -10.79
C GLU A 265 -16.87 5.36 -9.29
N PHE A 266 -15.76 4.74 -8.84
CA PHE A 266 -15.39 4.69 -7.43
C PHE A 266 -15.23 6.09 -6.84
N ARG A 267 -14.50 6.97 -7.53
CA ARG A 267 -14.31 8.38 -7.15
C ARG A 267 -15.64 9.14 -7.13
N GLY A 268 -16.53 8.86 -8.09
CA GLY A 268 -17.90 9.36 -8.12
C GLY A 268 -18.69 8.96 -6.88
N ARG A 269 -18.62 7.70 -6.45
CA ARG A 269 -19.27 7.22 -5.22
C ARG A 269 -18.72 7.91 -3.96
N CYS A 270 -17.40 8.00 -3.82
CA CYS A 270 -16.78 8.71 -2.69
C CYS A 270 -17.22 10.17 -2.64
N SER A 271 -17.35 10.82 -3.80
CA SER A 271 -17.79 12.21 -3.90
C SER A 271 -19.25 12.36 -3.48
N ALA A 272 -20.15 11.55 -4.03
CA ALA A 272 -21.57 11.54 -3.68
C ALA A 272 -21.82 11.29 -2.18
N LEU A 273 -21.13 10.30 -1.59
CA LEU A 273 -21.23 10.03 -0.16
C LEU A 273 -20.80 11.23 0.68
N MET A 274 -19.67 11.84 0.32
CA MET A 274 -19.18 13.00 1.03
C MET A 274 -20.04 14.25 0.83
N ASP A 275 -20.73 14.38 -0.30
CA ASP A 275 -21.67 15.49 -0.52
C ASP A 275 -22.94 15.34 0.35
N LEU A 276 -23.41 14.10 0.58
CA LEU A 276 -24.45 13.84 1.58
C LEU A 276 -24.00 14.30 2.98
N ILE A 277 -22.82 13.87 3.42
CA ILE A 277 -22.25 14.20 4.74
C ILE A 277 -22.00 15.70 4.90
N LYS A 278 -21.55 16.39 3.84
CA LYS A 278 -21.32 17.85 3.86
C LYS A 278 -22.61 18.64 4.13
N ASN A 279 -23.76 18.08 3.80
CA ASN A 279 -25.07 18.68 4.00
C ASN A 279 -25.71 18.33 5.36
N TRP A 280 -24.94 17.75 6.29
CA TRP A 280 -25.41 17.51 7.66
C TRP A 280 -25.53 18.79 8.48
N ASP A 281 -26.73 19.00 9.04
CA ASP A 281 -27.12 20.08 9.93
C ASP A 281 -26.81 19.74 11.39
N VAL A 282 -25.52 19.74 11.71
CA VAL A 282 -25.07 19.58 13.09
C VAL A 282 -24.93 20.95 13.74
N PRO A 283 -25.59 21.20 14.90
CA PRO A 283 -25.38 22.39 15.70
C PRO A 283 -23.91 22.63 16.03
N GLY A 284 -23.47 23.89 15.97
CA GLY A 284 -22.14 24.25 16.44
C GLY A 284 -22.05 24.13 17.96
N VAL A 285 -20.95 23.60 18.47
CA VAL A 285 -20.61 23.62 19.89
C VAL A 285 -19.71 24.83 20.16
N PRO A 286 -19.97 25.67 21.18
CA PRO A 286 -19.11 26.80 21.52
C PRO A 286 -17.64 26.37 21.71
N GLY A 287 -16.70 27.04 21.05
CA GLY A 287 -15.27 26.72 21.13
C GLY A 287 -14.78 25.65 20.15
N ALA A 288 -15.67 24.85 19.57
CA ALA A 288 -15.36 24.01 18.42
C ALA A 288 -15.56 24.87 17.14
N GLY A 289 -14.49 25.21 16.43
CA GLY A 289 -14.55 26.06 15.24
C GLY A 289 -15.53 25.56 14.16
N GLY A 290 -15.80 26.38 13.14
CA GLY A 290 -16.72 26.10 12.02
C GLY A 290 -16.25 25.01 11.03
N GLY A 291 -15.65 23.94 11.54
CA GLY A 291 -15.08 22.83 10.77
C GLY A 291 -16.12 22.00 10.00
N HIS A 292 -15.63 20.95 9.33
CA HIS A 292 -16.46 20.04 8.53
C HIS A 292 -17.59 19.42 9.39
N PRO A 293 -18.78 19.11 8.83
CA PRO A 293 -19.90 18.58 9.63
C PRO A 293 -19.57 17.33 10.47
N LEU A 294 -18.66 16.46 10.01
CA LEU A 294 -18.15 15.33 10.79
C LEU A 294 -17.45 15.76 12.09
N GLN A 295 -16.63 16.81 12.03
CA GLN A 295 -15.95 17.33 13.21
C GLN A 295 -16.94 17.96 14.18
N ARG A 296 -17.94 18.67 13.65
CA ARG A 296 -19.04 19.21 14.45
C ARG A 296 -19.85 18.10 15.11
N LEU A 297 -20.13 17.01 14.39
CA LEU A 297 -20.84 15.85 14.93
C LEU A 297 -20.07 15.23 16.08
N GLY A 298 -18.76 14.98 15.91
CA GLY A 298 -17.92 14.46 16.98
C GLY A 298 -17.90 15.36 18.22
N ALA A 299 -17.73 16.67 18.03
CA ALA A 299 -17.79 17.62 19.15
C ALA A 299 -19.16 17.65 19.83
N TYR A 300 -20.25 17.58 19.05
CA TYR A 300 -21.60 17.56 19.58
C TYR A 300 -21.85 16.30 20.41
N LEU A 301 -21.51 15.13 19.88
CA LEU A 301 -21.69 13.85 20.57
C LEU A 301 -20.84 13.79 21.85
N ALA A 302 -19.58 14.20 21.81
CA ALA A 302 -18.71 14.24 22.99
C ALA A 302 -19.21 15.21 24.10
N ALA A 303 -20.00 16.23 23.74
CA ALA A 303 -20.55 17.18 24.71
C ALA A 303 -21.90 16.75 25.31
N HIS A 304 -22.60 15.78 24.69
CA HIS A 304 -23.97 15.41 25.06
C HIS A 304 -24.16 13.93 25.40
N LEU A 305 -23.13 13.10 25.18
CA LEU A 305 -23.11 11.70 25.58
C LEU A 305 -22.19 11.51 26.79
N ASP A 306 -22.45 10.47 27.57
CA ASP A 306 -21.56 10.04 28.65
C ASP A 306 -20.23 9.49 28.07
N GLU A 307 -19.18 9.40 28.88
CA GLU A 307 -17.81 9.10 28.42
C GLU A 307 -17.71 7.76 27.67
N ASP A 308 -18.45 6.73 28.12
CA ASP A 308 -18.51 5.42 27.48
C ASP A 308 -19.14 5.48 26.08
N ASP A 309 -20.33 6.09 25.96
CA ASP A 309 -21.04 6.28 24.68
C ASP A 309 -20.26 7.20 23.72
N ALA A 310 -19.58 8.21 24.26
CA ALA A 310 -18.74 9.11 23.46
C ALA A 310 -17.52 8.36 22.90
N GLY A 311 -16.89 7.49 23.69
CA GLY A 311 -15.78 6.64 23.26
C GLY A 311 -16.14 5.74 22.08
N ASP A 312 -17.34 5.16 22.12
CA ASP A 312 -17.86 4.25 21.10
C ASP A 312 -18.13 4.92 19.75
N THR A 313 -18.35 6.25 19.71
CA THR A 313 -18.55 6.98 18.45
C THR A 313 -17.26 7.31 17.70
N SER A 314 -16.12 7.34 18.40
CA SER A 314 -14.83 7.75 17.83
C SER A 314 -14.36 6.85 16.67
N PRO A 315 -14.44 5.50 16.76
CA PRO A 315 -14.14 4.62 15.63
C PRO A 315 -15.02 4.89 14.40
N ALA A 316 -16.32 5.12 14.58
CA ALA A 316 -17.23 5.37 13.48
C ALA A 316 -16.93 6.71 12.77
N LEU A 317 -16.62 7.76 13.53
CA LEU A 317 -16.20 9.05 12.96
C LEU A 317 -14.88 8.93 12.20
N LYS A 318 -13.91 8.13 12.69
CA LYS A 318 -12.65 7.86 11.99
C LYS A 318 -12.88 7.18 10.63
N VAL A 319 -13.85 6.27 10.52
CA VAL A 319 -14.21 5.64 9.24
C VAL A 319 -14.72 6.69 8.24
N LEU A 320 -15.64 7.55 8.65
CA LEU A 320 -16.17 8.62 7.77
C LEU A 320 -15.07 9.63 7.38
N GLU A 321 -14.16 9.93 8.30
CA GLU A 321 -13.02 10.81 8.04
C GLU A 321 -11.99 10.18 7.10
N ALA A 322 -11.77 8.86 7.17
CA ALA A 322 -10.94 8.14 6.22
C ALA A 322 -11.53 8.19 4.79
N VAL A 323 -12.86 8.10 4.64
CA VAL A 323 -13.52 8.32 3.33
C VAL A 323 -13.29 9.75 2.84
N ARG A 324 -13.40 10.75 3.72
CA ARG A 324 -13.13 12.16 3.38
C ARG A 324 -11.70 12.35 2.89
N ARG A 325 -10.71 11.80 3.59
CA ARG A 325 -9.30 11.84 3.20
C ARG A 325 -9.05 11.13 1.88
N THR A 326 -9.69 9.98 1.67
CA THR A 326 -9.64 9.25 0.39
C THR A 326 -10.11 10.13 -0.76
N ARG A 327 -11.29 10.77 -0.64
CA ARG A 327 -11.80 11.72 -1.66
C ARG A 327 -10.82 12.88 -1.88
N THR A 328 -10.33 13.48 -0.80
CA THR A 328 -9.49 14.68 -0.89
C THR A 328 -8.17 14.38 -1.63
N GLY A 329 -7.52 13.25 -1.31
CA GLY A 329 -6.31 12.83 -2.00
C GLY A 329 -6.52 12.39 -3.45
N GLN A 330 -7.72 11.93 -3.82
CA GLN A 330 -8.08 11.70 -5.23
C GLN A 330 -8.23 13.00 -6.03
N GLN A 331 -8.59 14.12 -5.39
CA GLN A 331 -8.77 15.42 -6.05
C GLN A 331 -7.48 16.24 -6.14
N HIS A 332 -6.48 15.92 -5.30
CA HIS A 332 -5.25 16.68 -5.18
C HIS A 332 -4.03 15.76 -5.21
N ALA A 333 -3.27 15.79 -6.31
CA ALA A 333 -2.12 14.89 -6.53
C ALA A 333 -1.08 14.90 -5.39
N HIS A 334 -0.90 16.02 -4.69
CA HIS A 334 0.03 16.14 -3.56
C HIS A 334 -0.44 15.43 -2.27
N GLN A 335 -1.72 15.01 -2.19
CA GLN A 335 -2.31 14.31 -1.04
C GLN A 335 -2.59 12.82 -1.33
N ALA A 336 -2.00 12.28 -2.40
CA ALA A 336 -2.20 10.89 -2.78
C ALA A 336 -1.77 9.89 -1.68
N HIS A 337 -0.68 10.20 -0.94
CA HIS A 337 -0.23 9.40 0.19
C HIS A 337 -1.30 9.29 1.30
N ASP A 338 -1.96 10.40 1.63
CA ASP A 338 -3.00 10.44 2.65
C ASP A 338 -4.24 9.63 2.23
N ALA A 339 -4.59 9.64 0.94
CA ALA A 339 -5.67 8.81 0.42
C ALA A 339 -5.34 7.31 0.48
N ILE A 340 -4.09 6.92 0.20
CA ILE A 340 -3.65 5.52 0.30
C ILE A 340 -3.69 5.05 1.76
N ALA A 341 -3.15 5.86 2.68
CA ALA A 341 -3.22 5.55 4.12
C ALA A 341 -4.68 5.40 4.58
N ALA A 342 -5.55 6.32 4.17
CA ALA A 342 -6.97 6.28 4.51
C ALA A 342 -7.70 5.05 3.92
N LEU A 343 -7.36 4.63 2.70
CA LEU A 343 -7.88 3.39 2.12
C LEU A 343 -7.44 2.17 2.92
N ASN A 344 -6.17 2.10 3.30
CA ASN A 344 -5.63 1.01 4.12
C ASN A 344 -6.31 0.93 5.49
N GLU A 345 -6.59 2.08 6.12
CA GLU A 345 -7.38 2.15 7.36
C GLU A 345 -8.80 1.59 7.20
N LEU A 346 -9.40 1.75 6.02
CA LEU A 346 -10.70 1.17 5.68
C LEU A 346 -10.64 -0.33 5.33
N GLY A 347 -9.44 -0.91 5.28
CA GLY A 347 -9.20 -2.29 4.84
C GLY A 347 -9.24 -2.45 3.32
N VAL A 348 -9.12 -1.37 2.57
CA VAL A 348 -8.98 -1.38 1.12
C VAL A 348 -7.51 -1.18 0.80
N ALA A 349 -6.87 -2.18 0.18
CA ALA A 349 -5.48 -2.05 -0.23
C ALA A 349 -5.34 -0.87 -1.21
N GLY A 350 -4.57 0.14 -0.81
CA GLY A 350 -4.38 1.35 -1.58
C GLY A 350 -3.26 1.21 -2.62
N PRO A 351 -3.47 1.60 -3.88
CA PRO A 351 -4.74 1.89 -4.55
C PRO A 351 -5.42 0.62 -5.09
N PRO A 352 -6.77 0.60 -5.23
CA PRO A 352 -7.49 -0.62 -5.61
C PRO A 352 -7.13 -1.17 -6.99
N CYS A 353 -6.96 -2.49 -7.06
CA CYS A 353 -6.91 -3.26 -8.30
C CYS A 353 -8.30 -3.77 -8.74
N ASP A 354 -9.19 -3.99 -7.77
CA ASP A 354 -10.59 -4.33 -7.97
C ASP A 354 -11.46 -3.22 -7.36
N TRP A 355 -11.98 -2.36 -8.23
CA TRP A 355 -12.81 -1.21 -7.83
C TRP A 355 -14.16 -1.63 -7.25
N THR A 356 -14.67 -2.78 -7.69
CA THR A 356 -15.95 -3.32 -7.23
C THR A 356 -15.81 -3.84 -5.81
N ALA A 357 -14.77 -4.65 -5.55
CA ALA A 357 -14.46 -5.11 -4.20
C ALA A 357 -14.12 -3.95 -3.26
N ALA A 358 -13.31 -2.99 -3.71
CA ALA A 358 -12.96 -1.81 -2.92
C ALA A 358 -14.18 -0.97 -2.52
N TRP A 359 -15.10 -0.71 -3.47
CA TRP A 359 -16.33 -0.01 -3.15
C TRP A 359 -17.22 -0.81 -2.21
N SER A 360 -17.33 -2.13 -2.40
CA SER A 360 -18.12 -2.98 -1.49
C SER A 360 -17.59 -2.89 -0.06
N VAL A 361 -16.27 -3.05 0.14
CA VAL A 361 -15.65 -2.93 1.47
C VAL A 361 -15.89 -1.56 2.07
N MET A 362 -15.68 -0.49 1.30
CA MET A 362 -15.92 0.87 1.79
C MET A 362 -17.40 1.09 2.16
N ARG A 363 -18.33 0.67 1.31
CA ARG A 363 -19.77 0.77 1.55
C ARG A 363 -20.18 0.03 2.81
N ASP A 364 -19.67 -1.18 3.04
CA ASP A 364 -19.99 -1.98 4.22
C ASP A 364 -19.43 -1.33 5.49
N ARG A 365 -18.17 -0.86 5.45
CA ARG A 365 -17.53 -0.14 6.56
C ARG A 365 -18.29 1.12 6.95
N VAL A 366 -18.64 1.94 5.96
CA VAL A 366 -19.42 3.16 6.18
C VAL A 366 -20.80 2.82 6.72
N THR A 367 -21.45 1.78 6.20
CA THR A 367 -22.77 1.36 6.71
C THR A 367 -22.70 0.99 8.19
N LEU A 368 -21.72 0.19 8.60
CA LEU A 368 -21.51 -0.16 10.00
C LEU A 368 -21.25 1.08 10.86
N ALA A 369 -20.34 1.97 10.42
CA ALA A 369 -20.06 3.21 11.13
C ALA A 369 -21.32 4.09 11.30
N VAL A 370 -22.18 4.19 10.29
CA VAL A 370 -23.43 4.95 10.37
C VAL A 370 -24.42 4.28 11.34
N LEU A 371 -24.47 2.95 11.39
CA LEU A 371 -25.29 2.22 12.37
C LEU A 371 -24.80 2.41 13.80
N ASP A 372 -23.48 2.42 14.02
CA ASP A 372 -22.87 2.68 15.32
C ASP A 372 -23.15 4.12 15.78
N LEU A 373 -23.03 5.10 14.87
CA LEU A 373 -23.44 6.48 15.15
C LEU A 373 -24.91 6.59 15.51
N ARG A 374 -25.79 5.87 14.81
CA ARG A 374 -27.21 5.86 15.13
C ARG A 374 -27.46 5.32 16.53
N ALA A 375 -26.79 4.23 16.92
CA ALA A 375 -26.91 3.66 18.26
C ALA A 375 -26.54 4.69 19.33
N ALA A 376 -25.43 5.40 19.16
CA ALA A 376 -25.02 6.46 20.08
C ALA A 376 -25.98 7.65 20.09
N VAL A 377 -26.48 8.09 18.91
CA VAL A 377 -27.47 9.18 18.83
C VAL A 377 -28.77 8.82 19.56
N ALA A 378 -29.13 7.53 19.64
CA ALA A 378 -30.30 7.09 20.40
C ALA A 378 -30.17 7.28 21.92
N HIS A 379 -28.94 7.44 22.43
CA HIS A 379 -28.67 7.76 23.83
C HIS A 379 -28.63 9.27 24.12
N LEU A 380 -28.79 10.13 23.10
CA LEU A 380 -28.87 11.57 23.34
C LEU A 380 -30.09 11.89 24.22
N PRO A 381 -29.99 12.91 25.09
CA PRO A 381 -31.16 13.40 25.81
C PRO A 381 -32.24 13.81 24.80
N GLY A 382 -33.48 13.36 25.03
CA GLY A 382 -34.62 13.73 24.20
C GLY A 382 -34.83 15.24 24.16
N PRO A 383 -35.59 15.76 23.17
CA PRO A 383 -35.85 17.18 23.09
C PRO A 383 -36.58 17.59 24.36
N SER A 384 -35.92 18.40 25.20
CA SER A 384 -36.55 18.91 26.42
C SER A 384 -37.90 19.50 26.03
N ALA A 385 -38.98 18.93 26.58
CA ALA A 385 -40.32 19.45 26.36
C ALA A 385 -40.29 20.91 26.76
N ARG A 386 -40.33 21.81 25.78
CA ARG A 386 -40.49 23.24 26.02
C ARG A 386 -41.88 23.41 26.64
N THR A 387 -41.94 23.53 27.96
CA THR A 387 -43.01 24.23 28.67
C THR A 387 -43.04 25.69 28.27
#